data_AF-A0A3R9BI19-F1
#
_entry.id   AF-A0A3R9BI19-F1
#
_cell.length_a   1.000
_cell.length_b   1.000
_cell.length_c   1.000
_cell.angle_alpha   90.00
_cell.angle_beta   90.00
_cell.angle_gamma   90.00
#
_symmetry.space_group_name_H-M   'P 1'
#
loop_
_entity.id
_entity.type
_entity.pdbx_description
1 polymer ?
#
loop_
_entity_poly.entity_id
_entity_poly.type
_entity_poly.pdbx_seq_one_letter_code
_entity_poly.pdbx_strand_id
1 'polypeptide(L)'
;MDEKKWLADEFEANRAHLRAAAYRMLGSRSEADDAVQEAWLRLSRTDTTDVGNLGGWLTTVVARICLDMLRARKTRREEPLELPTHAGIADPARDPEREAAFADSVGLALLVVLQTLAPVERVAFVLHDMFDLPFDEIAPIIGRSSAATRQLASRARRRVRGLDEAPDVDFGRKRTIAEAFLTASRNGDLEGLIAVLAPDVIFRPDATAARFGTIGEMRGAAQVAEAFKGRAQAAEIAVVDGGLGFVVQIAGQLRVVVALTIAEGRIAAIDAIADPDHLEQLDYSILRD
;
A
#
# COMPACT_ATOMS: atom_id res chain seq x y z
N MET A 1 -24.63 36.09 4.60
CA MET A 1 -24.67 34.77 5.26
C MET A 1 -23.33 34.63 5.95
N ASP A 2 -23.30 34.31 7.24
CA ASP A 2 -22.04 34.23 8.00
C ASP A 2 -21.19 33.08 7.42
N GLU A 3 -20.00 33.38 6.90
CA GLU A 3 -19.10 32.44 6.23
C GLU A 3 -18.82 31.21 7.12
N LYS A 4 -18.69 31.44 8.43
CA LYS A 4 -18.52 30.37 9.42
C LYS A 4 -19.74 29.46 9.53
N LYS A 5 -20.94 30.01 9.36
CA LYS A 5 -22.18 29.23 9.39
C LYS A 5 -22.30 28.36 8.13
N TRP A 6 -21.96 28.90 6.97
CA TRP A 6 -21.95 28.13 5.72
C TRP A 6 -20.94 26.98 5.77
N LEU A 7 -19.72 27.22 6.28
CA LEU A 7 -18.70 26.16 6.47
C LEU A 7 -19.16 25.07 7.45
N ALA A 8 -19.85 25.45 8.53
CA ALA A 8 -20.40 24.50 9.48
C ALA A 8 -21.50 23.64 8.85
N ASP A 9 -22.44 24.27 8.12
CA ASP A 9 -23.54 23.57 7.46
C ASP A 9 -22.99 22.57 6.41
N GLU A 10 -21.99 22.96 5.62
CA GLU A 10 -21.38 22.05 4.63
C GLU A 10 -20.54 20.94 5.27
N PHE A 11 -19.81 21.24 6.34
CA PHE A 11 -19.09 20.19 7.06
C PHE A 11 -20.06 19.16 7.64
N GLU A 12 -21.14 19.60 8.27
CA GLU A 12 -22.17 18.70 8.82
C GLU A 12 -22.85 17.87 7.73
N ALA A 13 -23.08 18.44 6.54
CA ALA A 13 -23.59 17.69 5.38
C ALA A 13 -22.65 16.53 4.96
N ASN A 14 -21.34 16.70 5.13
CA ASN A 14 -20.33 15.69 4.78
C ASN A 14 -19.93 14.77 5.95
N ARG A 15 -20.28 15.12 7.19
CA ARG A 15 -19.77 14.47 8.41
C ARG A 15 -20.00 12.97 8.45
N ALA A 16 -21.18 12.50 8.06
CA ALA A 16 -21.52 11.08 8.05
C ALA A 16 -20.64 10.29 7.07
N HIS A 17 -20.41 10.85 5.88
CA HIS A 17 -19.56 10.28 4.85
C HIS A 17 -18.09 10.21 5.30
N LEU A 18 -17.58 11.32 5.84
CA LEU A 18 -16.21 11.42 6.34
C LEU A 18 -15.95 10.42 7.48
N ARG A 19 -16.90 10.29 8.41
CA ARG A 19 -16.82 9.32 9.50
C ARG A 19 -16.84 7.88 9.00
N ALA A 20 -17.67 7.57 8.00
CA ALA A 20 -17.71 6.25 7.39
C ALA A 20 -16.38 5.90 6.71
N ALA A 21 -15.80 6.85 5.97
CA ALA A 21 -14.49 6.67 5.33
C ALA A 21 -13.39 6.44 6.35
N ALA A 22 -13.32 7.29 7.38
CA ALA A 22 -12.34 7.17 8.46
C ALA A 22 -12.48 5.85 9.21
N TYR A 23 -13.70 5.41 9.51
CA TYR A 23 -13.95 4.12 10.17
C TYR A 23 -13.44 2.94 9.34
N ARG A 24 -13.63 2.95 8.01
CA ARG A 24 -13.13 1.89 7.14
C ARG A 24 -11.60 1.88 7.00
N MET A 25 -10.95 3.04 7.13
CA MET A 25 -9.49 3.13 7.12
C MET A 25 -8.88 2.74 8.47
N LEU A 26 -9.45 3.22 9.57
CA LEU A 26 -8.84 3.11 10.91
C LEU A 26 -9.28 1.83 11.64
N GLY A 27 -10.50 1.37 11.38
CA GLY A 27 -11.09 0.21 12.06
C GLY A 27 -11.59 0.48 13.49
N SER A 28 -11.62 1.74 13.92
CA SER A 28 -12.01 2.17 15.27
C SER A 28 -12.98 3.34 15.16
N ARG A 29 -14.08 3.31 15.94
CA ARG A 29 -15.10 4.37 15.89
C ARG A 29 -14.63 5.64 16.56
N SER A 30 -13.90 5.51 17.66
CA SER A 30 -13.35 6.65 18.40
C SER A 30 -12.33 7.41 17.56
N GLU A 31 -11.42 6.69 16.90
CA GLU A 31 -10.41 7.32 16.05
C GLU A 31 -10.99 7.90 14.76
N ALA A 32 -12.06 7.29 14.24
CA ALA A 32 -12.79 7.90 13.14
C ALA A 32 -13.40 9.25 13.56
N ASP A 33 -13.93 9.34 14.79
CA ASP A 33 -14.43 10.60 15.34
C ASP A 33 -13.30 11.62 15.55
N ASP A 34 -12.15 11.17 16.05
CA ASP A 34 -10.97 12.02 16.24
C ASP A 34 -10.46 12.56 14.90
N ALA A 35 -10.38 11.72 13.86
CA ALA A 35 -9.95 12.13 12.53
C ALA A 35 -10.89 13.17 11.90
N VAL A 36 -12.20 12.99 12.06
CA VAL A 36 -13.22 13.94 11.58
C VAL A 36 -13.15 15.26 12.37
N GLN A 37 -12.94 15.19 13.69
CA GLN A 37 -12.75 16.39 14.52
C GLN A 37 -11.48 17.17 14.14
N GLU A 38 -10.36 16.47 13.91
CA GLU A 38 -9.13 17.09 13.43
C GLU A 38 -9.33 17.74 12.06
N ALA A 39 -10.10 17.13 11.16
CA ALA A 39 -10.45 17.72 9.87
C ALA A 39 -11.29 19.01 10.03
N TRP A 40 -12.25 19.04 10.95
CA TRP A 40 -13.00 20.26 11.29
C TRP A 40 -12.09 21.39 11.78
N LEU A 41 -11.15 21.07 12.68
CA LEU A 41 -10.20 22.05 13.21
C LEU A 41 -9.31 22.63 12.10
N ARG A 42 -8.85 21.79 11.17
CA ARG A 42 -8.09 22.24 9.99
C ARG A 42 -8.92 23.11 9.06
N LEU A 43 -10.17 22.73 8.77
CA LEU A 43 -11.08 23.54 7.97
C LEU A 43 -11.26 24.94 8.57
N SER A 44 -11.51 25.02 9.89
CA SER A 44 -11.75 26.28 10.60
C SER A 44 -10.57 27.27 10.58
N ARG A 45 -9.37 26.79 10.24
CA ARG A 45 -8.11 27.57 10.21
C ARG A 45 -7.58 27.80 8.80
N THR A 46 -8.21 27.20 7.78
CA THR A 46 -7.75 27.27 6.39
C THR A 46 -8.68 28.17 5.60
N ASP A 47 -8.11 29.05 4.79
CA ASP A 47 -8.89 29.79 3.81
C ASP A 47 -9.33 28.83 2.69
N THR A 48 -10.64 28.63 2.56
CA THR A 48 -11.23 27.71 1.58
C THR A 48 -12.06 28.43 0.52
N THR A 49 -11.91 29.75 0.40
CA THR A 49 -12.64 30.58 -0.55
C THR A 49 -12.46 30.15 -2.02
N ASP A 50 -11.30 29.58 -2.36
CA ASP A 50 -11.00 29.05 -3.71
C ASP A 50 -11.34 27.54 -3.89
N VAL A 51 -11.89 26.88 -2.87
CA VAL A 51 -12.19 25.44 -2.92
C VAL A 51 -13.56 25.20 -3.58
N GLY A 52 -13.55 24.85 -4.86
CA GLY A 52 -14.77 24.57 -5.62
C GLY A 52 -15.51 23.27 -5.23
N ASN A 53 -14.85 22.32 -4.56
CA ASN A 53 -15.45 21.09 -4.04
C ASN A 53 -14.97 20.82 -2.61
N LEU A 54 -15.72 21.34 -1.63
CA LEU A 54 -15.37 21.22 -0.22
C LEU A 54 -15.44 19.78 0.29
N GLY A 55 -16.40 18.97 -0.19
CA GLY A 55 -16.53 17.56 0.19
C GLY A 55 -15.33 16.71 -0.24
N GLY A 56 -14.86 16.90 -1.48
CA GLY A 56 -13.64 16.25 -1.98
C GLY A 56 -12.39 16.68 -1.21
N TRP A 57 -12.29 17.96 -0.88
CA TRP A 57 -11.20 18.48 -0.05
C TRP A 57 -11.22 17.87 1.36
N LEU A 58 -12.39 17.82 2.02
CA LEU A 58 -12.53 17.22 3.35
C LEU A 58 -12.18 15.73 3.35
N THR A 59 -12.58 15.00 2.30
CA THR A 59 -12.23 13.58 2.14
C THR A 59 -10.72 13.39 2.04
N THR A 60 -10.03 14.27 1.30
CA THR A 60 -8.57 14.30 1.20
C THR A 60 -7.92 14.54 2.55
N VAL A 61 -8.42 15.52 3.32
CA VAL A 61 -7.90 15.85 4.65
C VAL A 61 -8.07 14.69 5.62
N VAL A 62 -9.27 14.11 5.70
CA VAL A 62 -9.56 12.96 6.57
C VAL A 62 -8.69 11.76 6.20
N ALA A 63 -8.54 11.46 4.91
CA ALA A 63 -7.70 10.35 4.48
C ALA A 63 -6.23 10.51 4.86
N ARG A 64 -5.67 11.73 4.76
CA ARG A 64 -4.31 12.03 5.22
C ARG A 64 -4.16 11.82 6.73
N ILE A 65 -5.10 12.35 7.51
CA ILE A 65 -5.12 12.16 8.98
C ILE A 65 -5.16 10.66 9.30
N CYS A 66 -6.02 9.89 8.63
CA CYS A 66 -6.13 8.45 8.85
C CYS A 66 -4.81 7.72 8.51
N LEU A 67 -4.17 8.06 7.40
CA LEU A 67 -2.90 7.47 7.00
C LEU A 67 -1.79 7.77 8.02
N ASP A 68 -1.72 8.99 8.52
CA ASP A 68 -0.75 9.39 9.56
C ASP A 68 -0.98 8.63 10.86
N MET A 69 -2.24 8.47 11.29
CA MET A 69 -2.59 7.65 12.45
C MET A 69 -2.19 6.18 12.27
N LEU A 70 -2.44 5.59 11.09
CA LEU A 70 -2.04 4.21 10.80
C LEU A 70 -0.52 4.02 10.80
N ARG A 71 0.24 4.99 10.26
CA ARG A 71 1.71 4.99 10.31
C ARG A 71 2.21 5.09 11.74
N ALA A 72 1.65 5.99 12.55
CA ALA A 72 2.03 6.15 13.95
C ALA A 72 1.81 4.88 14.78
N ARG A 73 0.68 4.17 14.58
CA ARG A 73 0.40 2.87 15.23
C ARG A 73 1.45 1.83 14.90
N LYS A 74 1.81 1.70 13.62
CA LYS A 74 2.82 0.72 13.17
C LYS A 74 4.16 0.97 13.85
N THR A 75 4.56 2.24 13.95
CA THR A 75 5.82 2.63 14.62
C THR A 75 5.79 2.38 16.13
N ARG A 76 4.65 2.61 16.80
CA ARG A 76 4.50 2.44 18.25
C ARG A 76 4.05 1.05 18.70
N ARG A 77 3.73 0.14 17.76
CA ARG A 77 3.12 -1.19 18.01
C ARG A 77 1.84 -1.10 18.86
N GLU A 78 1.03 -0.08 18.60
CA GLU A 78 -0.25 0.12 19.28
C GLU A 78 -1.34 -0.72 18.61
N GLU A 79 -2.10 -1.49 19.40
CA GLU A 79 -3.32 -2.14 18.93
C GLU A 79 -4.54 -1.23 19.18
N PRO A 80 -5.53 -1.20 18.27
CA PRO A 80 -6.78 -0.48 18.51
C PRO A 80 -7.49 -0.99 19.77
N LEU A 81 -7.96 -0.08 20.62
CA LEU A 81 -8.72 -0.41 21.83
C LEU A 81 -10.04 -1.13 21.54
N GLU A 82 -10.58 -0.93 20.33
CA GLU A 82 -11.78 -1.59 19.82
C GLU A 82 -11.38 -2.69 18.84
N LEU A 83 -11.32 -3.95 19.30
CA LEU A 83 -11.31 -5.09 18.39
C LEU A 83 -12.72 -5.24 17.81
N PRO A 84 -12.87 -5.48 16.48
CA PRO A 84 -14.15 -5.93 15.93
C PRO A 84 -14.50 -7.25 16.61
N THR A 85 -15.41 -7.23 17.58
CA THR A 85 -15.78 -8.43 18.32
C THR A 85 -16.57 -9.34 17.40
N HIS A 86 -16.01 -10.51 17.09
CA HIS A 86 -16.72 -11.62 16.46
C HIS A 86 -17.75 -12.18 17.45
N ALA A 87 -18.91 -11.54 17.56
CA ALA A 87 -20.08 -12.17 18.13
C ALA A 87 -20.62 -13.19 17.10
N GLY A 88 -20.16 -14.43 17.23
CA GLY A 88 -20.77 -15.66 16.72
C GLY A 88 -21.34 -15.62 15.29
N ILE A 89 -20.61 -16.20 14.34
CA ILE A 89 -21.20 -16.65 13.06
C ILE A 89 -22.25 -17.72 13.40
N ALA A 90 -23.52 -17.34 13.44
CA ALA A 90 -24.64 -18.24 13.68
C ALA A 90 -25.19 -18.78 12.35
N ASP A 91 -25.48 -20.08 12.34
CA ASP A 91 -26.03 -20.95 11.29
C ASP A 91 -27.23 -20.32 10.52
N PRO A 92 -27.34 -20.45 9.16
CA PRO A 92 -28.24 -19.64 8.37
C PRO A 92 -29.63 -20.27 8.20
N ALA A 93 -30.65 -19.61 8.75
CA ALA A 93 -32.07 -19.79 8.38
C ALA A 93 -32.82 -18.44 8.37
N ARG A 94 -33.81 -18.29 7.48
CA ARG A 94 -34.40 -17.04 6.94
C ARG A 94 -35.20 -16.17 7.94
N ASP A 95 -34.94 -14.85 7.99
CA ASP A 95 -35.82 -13.79 8.56
C ASP A 95 -35.35 -12.36 8.13
N PRO A 96 -36.21 -11.34 7.92
CA PRO A 96 -35.81 -9.97 7.48
C PRO A 96 -34.98 -9.18 8.50
N GLU A 97 -35.16 -9.42 9.82
CA GLU A 97 -34.27 -8.85 10.86
C GLU A 97 -32.82 -9.34 10.70
N ARG A 98 -32.62 -10.49 10.05
CA ARG A 98 -31.28 -10.99 9.71
C ARG A 98 -30.66 -10.29 8.50
N GLU A 99 -31.40 -9.57 7.64
CA GLU A 99 -30.80 -8.87 6.50
C GLU A 99 -30.01 -7.63 6.96
N ALA A 100 -30.52 -6.92 7.97
CA ALA A 100 -29.78 -5.87 8.68
C ALA A 100 -28.59 -6.45 9.47
N ALA A 101 -28.80 -7.55 10.21
CA ALA A 101 -27.71 -8.24 10.92
C ALA A 101 -26.67 -8.86 9.95
N PHE A 102 -27.08 -9.21 8.73
CA PHE A 102 -26.22 -9.72 7.66
C PHE A 102 -25.43 -8.59 7.02
N ALA A 103 -26.06 -7.44 6.76
CA ALA A 103 -25.36 -6.23 6.32
C ALA A 103 -24.34 -5.75 7.37
N ASP A 104 -24.69 -5.80 8.66
CA ASP A 104 -23.79 -5.48 9.76
C ASP A 104 -22.65 -6.50 9.91
N SER A 105 -22.94 -7.80 9.77
CA SER A 105 -21.91 -8.86 9.86
C SER A 105 -20.98 -8.89 8.65
N VAL A 106 -21.48 -8.65 7.43
CA VAL A 106 -20.66 -8.46 6.21
C VAL A 106 -19.83 -7.18 6.33
N GLY A 107 -20.40 -6.12 6.90
CA GLY A 107 -19.69 -4.88 7.20
C GLY A 107 -18.50 -5.08 8.14
N LEU A 108 -18.70 -5.85 9.23
CA LEU A 108 -17.66 -6.20 10.19
C LEU A 108 -16.62 -7.17 9.59
N ALA A 109 -17.04 -8.18 8.83
CA ALA A 109 -16.13 -9.11 8.16
C ALA A 109 -15.23 -8.36 7.16
N LEU A 110 -15.79 -7.45 6.37
CA LEU A 110 -15.02 -6.58 5.49
C LEU A 110 -14.05 -5.70 6.29
N LEU A 111 -14.47 -5.16 7.44
CA LEU A 111 -13.58 -4.35 8.29
C LEU A 111 -12.36 -5.14 8.79
N VAL A 112 -12.56 -6.38 9.23
CA VAL A 112 -11.47 -7.28 9.65
C VAL A 112 -10.51 -7.54 8.49
N VAL A 113 -11.03 -7.81 7.30
CA VAL A 113 -10.20 -8.01 6.10
C VAL A 113 -9.46 -6.73 5.69
N LEU A 114 -10.10 -5.55 5.80
CA LEU A 114 -9.42 -4.29 5.58
C LEU A 114 -8.27 -4.10 6.58
N GLN A 115 -8.46 -4.52 7.84
CA GLN A 115 -7.45 -4.43 8.88
C GLN A 115 -6.19 -5.28 8.61
N THR A 116 -6.26 -6.30 7.75
CA THR A 116 -5.08 -7.07 7.33
C THR A 116 -4.29 -6.41 6.19
N LEU A 117 -4.82 -5.36 5.57
CA LEU A 117 -4.12 -4.61 4.50
C LEU A 117 -3.07 -3.65 5.08
N ALA A 118 -1.98 -3.43 4.33
CA ALA A 118 -1.02 -2.38 4.67
C ALA A 118 -1.70 -0.99 4.62
N PRO A 119 -1.25 0.00 5.40
CA PRO A 119 -1.92 1.29 5.51
C PRO A 119 -2.23 1.96 4.17
N VAL A 120 -1.25 2.02 3.27
CA VAL A 120 -1.40 2.65 1.94
C VAL A 120 -2.31 1.85 1.01
N GLU A 121 -2.31 0.52 1.10
CA GLU A 121 -3.20 -0.35 0.33
C GLU A 121 -4.65 -0.20 0.79
N ARG A 122 -4.86 -0.12 2.12
CA ARG A 122 -6.17 0.10 2.73
C ARG A 122 -6.74 1.44 2.33
N VAL A 123 -5.98 2.53 2.46
CA VAL A 123 -6.44 3.88 2.10
C VAL A 123 -6.78 3.94 0.61
N ALA A 124 -5.92 3.39 -0.26
CA ALA A 124 -6.17 3.38 -1.69
C ALA A 124 -7.43 2.58 -2.06
N PHE A 125 -7.63 1.41 -1.45
CA PHE A 125 -8.82 0.59 -1.67
C PHE A 125 -10.09 1.27 -1.14
N VAL A 126 -10.08 1.76 0.09
CA VAL A 126 -11.26 2.39 0.68
C VAL A 126 -11.69 3.60 -0.16
N LEU A 127 -10.77 4.53 -0.43
CA LEU A 127 -11.12 5.74 -1.17
C LEU A 127 -11.64 5.46 -2.58
N HIS A 128 -11.06 4.48 -3.26
CA HIS A 128 -11.45 4.20 -4.64
C HIS A 128 -12.64 3.25 -4.74
N ASP A 129 -12.57 2.07 -4.10
CA ASP A 129 -13.54 1.00 -4.28
C ASP A 129 -14.83 1.17 -3.45
N MET A 130 -14.80 2.01 -2.42
CA MET A 130 -15.96 2.25 -1.55
C MET A 130 -16.49 3.67 -1.64
N PHE A 131 -15.66 4.60 -2.11
CA PHE A 131 -15.96 6.03 -2.13
C PHE A 131 -15.79 6.65 -3.52
N ASP A 132 -15.47 5.85 -4.54
CA ASP A 132 -15.41 6.24 -5.97
C ASP A 132 -14.42 7.37 -6.29
N LEU A 133 -13.42 7.63 -5.44
CA LEU A 133 -12.39 8.63 -5.76
C LEU A 133 -11.48 8.14 -6.89
N PRO A 134 -11.15 9.01 -7.87
CA PRO A 134 -10.22 8.65 -8.93
C PRO A 134 -8.78 8.53 -8.41
N PHE A 135 -8.00 7.64 -9.00
CA PHE A 135 -6.62 7.37 -8.56
C PHE A 135 -5.69 8.58 -8.62
N ASP A 136 -5.97 9.54 -9.51
CA ASP A 136 -5.21 10.78 -9.62
C ASP A 136 -5.41 11.71 -8.42
N GLU A 137 -6.57 11.64 -7.75
CA GLU A 137 -6.85 12.36 -6.50
C GLU A 137 -6.29 11.62 -5.28
N ILE A 138 -6.23 10.28 -5.33
CA ILE A 138 -5.71 9.45 -4.24
C ILE A 138 -4.18 9.46 -4.19
N ALA A 139 -3.52 9.48 -5.34
CA ALA A 139 -2.07 9.56 -5.48
C ALA A 139 -1.38 10.58 -4.54
N PRO A 140 -1.78 11.87 -4.52
CA PRO A 140 -1.20 12.87 -3.62
C PRO A 140 -1.62 12.73 -2.15
N ILE A 141 -2.62 11.90 -1.83
CA ILE A 141 -2.99 11.59 -0.43
C ILE A 141 -1.97 10.62 0.16
N ILE A 142 -1.64 9.57 -0.59
CA ILE A 142 -0.73 8.50 -0.14
C ILE A 142 0.74 8.76 -0.49
N GLY A 143 1.02 9.84 -1.22
CA GLY A 143 2.37 10.24 -1.63
C GLY A 143 2.96 9.34 -2.71
N ARG A 144 2.15 8.89 -3.68
CA ARG A 144 2.56 7.95 -4.74
C ARG A 144 2.07 8.41 -6.11
N SER A 145 2.58 7.79 -7.17
CA SER A 145 2.08 8.02 -8.53
C SER A 145 0.71 7.35 -8.74
N SER A 146 -0.11 7.89 -9.63
CA SER A 146 -1.41 7.31 -9.99
C SER A 146 -1.31 5.83 -10.43
N ALA A 147 -0.25 5.46 -11.14
CA ALA A 147 0.02 4.08 -11.53
C ALA A 147 0.30 3.18 -10.31
N ALA A 148 1.13 3.65 -9.37
CA ALA A 148 1.38 2.93 -8.11
C ALA A 148 0.11 2.81 -7.26
N THR A 149 -0.72 3.86 -7.20
CA THR A 149 -2.02 3.82 -6.49
C THR A 149 -2.95 2.75 -7.08
N ARG A 150 -3.06 2.65 -8.41
CA ARG A 150 -3.84 1.59 -9.09
C ARG A 150 -3.36 0.20 -8.68
N GLN A 151 -2.04 0.00 -8.63
CA GLN A 151 -1.45 -1.28 -8.24
C GLN A 151 -1.76 -1.62 -6.78
N LEU A 152 -1.66 -0.65 -5.86
CA LEU A 152 -1.99 -0.83 -4.45
C LEU A 152 -3.47 -1.23 -4.26
N ALA A 153 -4.39 -0.52 -4.90
CA ALA A 153 -5.82 -0.86 -4.85
C ALA A 153 -6.10 -2.23 -5.49
N SER A 154 -5.47 -2.55 -6.62
CA SER A 154 -5.59 -3.87 -7.25
C SER A 154 -5.12 -4.99 -6.32
N ARG A 155 -4.03 -4.78 -5.59
CA ARG A 155 -3.50 -5.77 -4.65
C ARG A 155 -4.44 -5.94 -3.45
N ALA A 156 -4.95 -4.84 -2.91
CA ALA A 156 -5.96 -4.87 -1.86
C ALA A 156 -7.22 -5.65 -2.29
N ARG A 157 -7.72 -5.47 -3.52
CA ARG A 157 -8.85 -6.25 -4.06
C ARG A 157 -8.60 -7.75 -4.06
N ARG A 158 -7.40 -8.19 -4.44
CA ARG A 158 -7.07 -9.63 -4.45
C ARG A 158 -7.14 -10.24 -3.05
N ARG A 159 -6.60 -9.53 -2.05
CA ARG A 159 -6.69 -9.91 -0.64
C ARG A 159 -8.13 -9.90 -0.12
N VAL A 160 -8.91 -8.87 -0.48
CA VAL A 160 -10.31 -8.75 -0.06
C VAL A 160 -11.19 -9.84 -0.66
N ARG A 161 -10.97 -10.22 -1.92
CA ARG A 161 -11.76 -11.27 -2.59
C ARG A 161 -11.43 -12.69 -2.13
N GLY A 162 -10.46 -12.86 -1.21
CA GLY A 162 -9.94 -14.18 -0.86
C GLY A 162 -9.32 -14.91 -2.05
N LEU A 163 -9.05 -14.21 -3.17
CA LEU A 163 -8.37 -14.76 -4.35
C LEU A 163 -6.86 -14.92 -4.10
N ASP A 164 -6.37 -14.32 -3.01
CA ASP A 164 -5.21 -14.82 -2.29
C ASP A 164 -5.68 -15.96 -1.35
N GLU A 165 -6.13 -17.08 -1.93
CA GLU A 165 -6.16 -18.35 -1.20
C GLU A 165 -4.70 -18.66 -0.84
N ALA A 166 -4.36 -18.41 0.42
CA ALA A 166 -3.03 -18.43 1.03
C ALA A 166 -2.15 -17.19 0.78
N PRO A 167 -2.24 -16.19 1.68
CA PRO A 167 -1.20 -15.17 1.86
C PRO A 167 0.20 -15.76 2.15
N ASP A 168 0.30 -17.07 2.43
CA ASP A 168 1.54 -17.76 2.80
C ASP A 168 2.18 -18.55 1.63
N VAL A 169 1.39 -19.10 0.70
CA VAL A 169 1.93 -19.99 -0.37
C VAL A 169 2.47 -19.19 -1.56
N ASP A 170 1.78 -18.14 -2.01
CA ASP A 170 2.26 -17.29 -3.11
C ASP A 170 3.45 -16.42 -2.65
N PHE A 171 3.43 -15.93 -1.41
CA PHE A 171 4.56 -15.21 -0.84
C PHE A 171 5.78 -16.11 -0.65
N GLY A 172 5.59 -17.33 -0.13
CA GLY A 172 6.64 -18.34 -0.05
C GLY A 172 7.25 -18.66 -1.42
N ARG A 173 6.41 -18.88 -2.44
CA ARG A 173 6.88 -19.14 -3.81
C ARG A 173 7.65 -17.95 -4.40
N LYS A 174 7.13 -16.73 -4.23
CA LYS A 174 7.81 -15.51 -4.67
C LYS A 174 9.12 -15.29 -3.93
N ARG A 175 9.18 -15.63 -2.64
CA ARG A 175 10.40 -15.59 -1.82
C ARG A 175 11.44 -16.56 -2.39
N THR A 176 11.06 -17.79 -2.69
CA THR A 176 11.94 -18.78 -3.32
C THR A 176 12.50 -18.28 -4.66
N ILE A 177 11.68 -17.59 -5.47
CA ILE A 177 12.14 -16.98 -6.75
C ILE A 177 13.15 -15.85 -6.49
N ALA A 178 12.88 -14.98 -5.52
CA ALA A 178 13.79 -13.89 -5.14
C ALA A 178 15.11 -14.42 -4.56
N GLU A 179 15.06 -15.45 -3.73
CA GLU A 179 16.24 -16.16 -3.18
C GLU A 179 17.06 -16.83 -4.28
N ALA A 180 16.40 -17.51 -5.24
CA ALA A 180 17.07 -18.12 -6.38
C ALA A 180 17.76 -17.07 -7.25
N PHE A 181 17.09 -15.95 -7.55
CA PHE A 181 17.70 -14.82 -8.26
C PHE A 181 18.93 -14.28 -7.53
N LEU A 182 18.80 -14.02 -6.22
CA LEU A 182 19.88 -13.45 -5.43
C LEU A 182 21.08 -14.42 -5.33
N THR A 183 20.81 -15.71 -5.16
CA THR A 183 21.83 -16.76 -5.14
C THR A 183 22.54 -16.88 -6.47
N ALA A 184 21.80 -16.92 -7.57
CA ALA A 184 22.37 -16.99 -8.92
C ALA A 184 23.19 -15.74 -9.26
N SER A 185 22.69 -14.55 -8.90
CA SER A 185 23.41 -13.27 -9.00
C SER A 185 24.75 -13.31 -8.26
N ARG A 186 24.76 -13.74 -6.99
CA ARG A 186 25.98 -13.81 -6.15
C ARG A 186 27.00 -14.80 -6.70
N ASN A 187 26.55 -15.94 -7.21
CA ASN A 187 27.41 -17.00 -7.75
C ASN A 187 27.84 -16.75 -9.20
N GLY A 188 27.30 -15.73 -9.87
CA GLY A 188 27.55 -15.49 -11.29
C GLY A 188 26.94 -16.56 -12.20
N ASP A 189 25.90 -17.25 -11.72
CA ASP A 189 25.18 -18.29 -12.46
C ASP A 189 24.18 -17.65 -13.43
N LEU A 190 24.62 -17.52 -14.69
CA LEU A 190 23.81 -16.92 -15.75
C LEU A 190 22.57 -17.77 -16.08
N GLU A 191 22.71 -19.10 -16.08
CA GLU A 191 21.60 -20.00 -16.39
C GLU A 191 20.54 -19.94 -15.30
N GLY A 192 20.97 -19.92 -14.03
CA GLY A 192 20.09 -19.72 -12.88
C GLY A 192 19.34 -18.39 -12.93
N LEU A 193 20.01 -17.30 -13.34
CA LEU A 193 19.36 -16.00 -13.54
C LEU A 193 18.33 -16.04 -14.66
N ILE A 194 18.66 -16.62 -15.82
CA ILE A 194 17.73 -16.73 -16.95
C ILE A 194 16.51 -17.58 -16.59
N ALA A 195 16.68 -18.64 -15.78
CA ALA A 195 15.60 -19.53 -15.38
C ALA A 195 14.49 -18.84 -14.57
N VAL A 196 14.85 -17.83 -13.77
CA VAL A 196 13.91 -17.10 -12.90
C VAL A 196 13.38 -15.81 -13.55
N LEU A 197 13.97 -15.35 -14.65
CA LEU A 197 13.55 -14.15 -15.37
C LEU A 197 12.50 -14.46 -16.44
N ALA A 198 11.52 -13.58 -16.59
CA ALA A 198 10.60 -13.63 -17.73
C ALA A 198 11.37 -13.30 -19.03
N PRO A 199 11.02 -13.90 -20.18
CA PRO A 199 11.73 -13.67 -21.44
C PRO A 199 11.81 -12.19 -21.83
N ASP A 200 10.77 -11.42 -21.51
CA ASP A 200 10.56 -10.00 -21.78
C ASP A 200 10.78 -9.09 -20.56
N VAL A 201 11.45 -9.60 -19.52
CA VAL A 201 11.72 -8.84 -18.28
C VAL A 201 12.27 -7.46 -18.56
N ILE A 202 11.80 -6.46 -17.82
CA ILE A 202 12.27 -5.08 -17.94
C ILE A 202 13.01 -4.68 -16.67
N PHE A 203 14.23 -4.16 -16.83
CA PHE A 203 14.98 -3.52 -15.75
C PHE A 203 14.90 -2.00 -15.90
N ARG A 204 14.45 -1.30 -14.86
CA ARG A 204 14.33 0.16 -14.83
C ARG A 204 15.09 0.74 -13.63
N PRO A 205 16.26 1.35 -13.86
CA PRO A 205 16.91 2.15 -12.83
C PRO A 205 16.33 3.57 -12.83
N ASP A 206 16.15 4.16 -11.65
CA ASP A 206 15.97 5.61 -11.56
C ASP A 206 17.26 6.36 -11.98
N ALA A 207 17.16 7.68 -12.12
CA ALA A 207 18.28 8.50 -12.58
C ALA A 207 19.52 8.40 -11.67
N THR A 208 19.33 8.13 -10.39
CA THR A 208 20.40 8.00 -9.39
C THR A 208 21.01 6.59 -9.44
N ALA A 209 20.19 5.55 -9.57
CA ALA A 209 20.58 4.16 -9.70
C ALA A 209 21.34 3.92 -11.01
N ALA A 210 20.93 4.56 -12.11
CA ALA A 210 21.62 4.50 -13.39
C ALA A 210 23.07 5.01 -13.30
N ARG A 211 23.33 6.01 -12.44
CA ARG A 211 24.67 6.57 -12.19
C ARG A 211 25.56 5.65 -11.37
N PHE A 212 25.00 4.80 -10.51
CA PHE A 212 25.75 3.80 -9.75
C PHE A 212 26.19 2.61 -10.62
N GLY A 213 25.44 2.31 -11.68
CA GLY A 213 25.62 1.09 -12.49
C GLY A 213 26.14 1.27 -13.91
N THR A 214 26.02 2.45 -14.53
CA THR A 214 26.25 2.65 -15.98
C THR A 214 25.25 1.89 -16.88
N ILE A 215 24.05 1.61 -16.37
CA ILE A 215 23.07 0.77 -17.06
C ILE A 215 21.77 1.55 -17.19
N GLY A 216 21.30 1.76 -18.42
CA GLY A 216 19.98 2.33 -18.70
C GLY A 216 18.85 1.30 -18.55
N GLU A 217 17.64 1.65 -18.99
CA GLU A 217 16.56 0.65 -19.11
C GLU A 217 17.02 -0.49 -20.03
N MET A 218 16.81 -1.74 -19.59
CA MET A 218 17.10 -2.94 -20.38
C MET A 218 15.88 -3.81 -20.49
N ARG A 219 15.80 -4.57 -21.58
CA ARG A 219 14.72 -5.53 -21.82
C ARG A 219 15.29 -6.86 -22.25
N GLY A 220 14.68 -7.92 -21.72
CA GLY A 220 14.98 -9.29 -22.08
C GLY A 220 15.86 -10.01 -21.06
N ALA A 221 15.54 -11.29 -20.83
CA ALA A 221 16.16 -12.11 -19.79
C ALA A 221 17.69 -12.15 -19.88
N ALA A 222 18.25 -12.30 -21.09
CA ALA A 222 19.70 -12.40 -21.27
C ALA A 222 20.45 -11.11 -20.88
N GLN A 223 19.95 -9.94 -21.29
CA GLN A 223 20.59 -8.66 -20.99
C GLN A 223 20.51 -8.35 -19.49
N VAL A 224 19.35 -8.59 -18.89
CA VAL A 224 19.16 -8.42 -17.45
C VAL A 224 20.02 -9.41 -16.66
N ALA A 225 20.08 -10.68 -17.06
CA ALA A 225 20.91 -11.68 -16.40
C ALA A 225 22.41 -11.30 -16.42
N GLU A 226 22.94 -10.86 -17.56
CA GLU A 226 24.33 -10.39 -17.65
C GLU A 226 24.63 -9.18 -16.75
N ALA A 227 23.68 -8.25 -16.63
CA ALA A 227 23.85 -7.08 -15.78
C ALA A 227 23.93 -7.42 -14.27
N PHE A 228 23.22 -8.47 -13.85
CA PHE A 228 23.17 -8.91 -12.46
C PHE A 228 24.21 -10.01 -12.13
N LYS A 229 24.84 -10.62 -13.13
CA LYS A 229 25.86 -11.65 -12.93
C LYS A 229 27.03 -11.17 -12.07
N GLY A 230 27.30 -11.88 -10.97
CA GLY A 230 28.37 -11.56 -10.02
C GLY A 230 28.11 -10.32 -9.16
N ARG A 231 26.86 -9.81 -9.11
CA ARG A 231 26.45 -8.66 -8.29
C ARG A 231 25.75 -9.13 -7.01
N ALA A 232 25.20 -8.19 -6.25
CA ALA A 232 24.32 -8.43 -5.10
C ALA A 232 24.97 -9.04 -3.83
N GLN A 233 26.30 -8.90 -3.69
CA GLN A 233 27.05 -9.30 -2.49
C GLN A 233 26.52 -8.64 -1.21
N ALA A 234 26.17 -7.35 -1.30
CA ALA A 234 25.64 -6.56 -0.19
C ALA A 234 24.10 -6.45 -0.17
N ALA A 235 23.40 -7.20 -1.04
CA ALA A 235 21.95 -7.14 -1.12
C ALA A 235 21.32 -8.15 -0.15
N GLU A 236 20.36 -7.72 0.63
CA GLU A 236 19.53 -8.54 1.52
C GLU A 236 18.10 -8.59 1.00
N ILE A 237 17.42 -9.72 1.20
CA ILE A 237 16.02 -9.86 0.81
C ILE A 237 15.16 -9.05 1.76
N ALA A 238 14.21 -8.31 1.22
CA ALA A 238 13.29 -7.51 1.99
C ALA A 238 11.89 -7.54 1.41
N VAL A 239 10.93 -7.22 2.27
CA VAL A 239 9.62 -6.76 1.84
C VAL A 239 9.73 -5.26 1.61
N VAL A 240 9.42 -4.79 0.41
CA VAL A 240 9.45 -3.38 -0.01
C VAL A 240 8.05 -3.01 -0.47
N ASP A 241 7.42 -2.05 0.21
CA ASP A 241 6.02 -1.63 -0.02
C ASP A 241 5.06 -2.82 -0.16
N GLY A 242 5.24 -3.84 0.69
CA GLY A 242 4.43 -5.07 0.70
C GLY A 242 4.68 -6.06 -0.43
N GLY A 243 5.65 -5.80 -1.32
CA GLY A 243 6.16 -6.72 -2.34
C GLY A 243 7.54 -7.26 -1.98
N LEU A 244 8.03 -8.27 -2.69
CA LEU A 244 9.40 -8.75 -2.51
C LEU A 244 10.39 -7.87 -3.27
N GLY A 245 11.54 -7.67 -2.67
CA GLY A 245 12.64 -6.92 -3.25
C GLY A 245 13.95 -7.21 -2.53
N PHE A 246 14.94 -6.41 -2.88
CA PHE A 246 16.24 -6.42 -2.23
C PHE A 246 16.57 -5.02 -1.71
N VAL A 247 17.27 -4.96 -0.59
CA VAL A 247 17.84 -3.72 -0.07
C VAL A 247 19.35 -3.85 -0.04
N VAL A 248 20.04 -2.78 -0.39
CA VAL A 248 21.49 -2.67 -0.25
C VAL A 248 21.77 -1.58 0.75
N GLN A 249 22.36 -1.97 1.89
CA GLN A 249 22.81 -1.03 2.91
C GLN A 249 24.32 -0.91 2.87
N ILE A 250 24.83 0.33 2.92
CA ILE A 250 26.27 0.63 3.05
C ILE A 250 26.45 1.44 4.32
N ALA A 251 27.31 0.96 5.22
CA ALA A 251 27.53 1.58 6.54
C ALA A 251 26.22 1.82 7.33
N GLY A 252 25.26 0.89 7.22
CA GLY A 252 23.96 0.97 7.91
C GLY A 252 22.94 1.93 7.29
N GLN A 253 23.27 2.58 6.17
CA GLN A 253 22.36 3.45 5.44
C GLN A 253 21.79 2.73 4.22
N LEU A 254 20.48 2.83 4.00
CA LEU A 254 19.84 2.34 2.78
C LEU A 254 20.35 3.13 1.57
N ARG A 255 20.93 2.44 0.59
CA ARG A 255 21.51 3.07 -0.61
C ARG A 255 20.76 2.74 -1.87
N VAL A 256 20.26 1.51 -1.97
CA VAL A 256 19.52 1.05 -3.14
C VAL A 256 18.42 0.12 -2.67
N VAL A 257 17.23 0.29 -3.25
CA VAL A 257 16.13 -0.67 -3.20
C VAL A 257 15.91 -1.23 -4.59
N VAL A 258 15.80 -2.55 -4.69
CA VAL A 258 15.46 -3.25 -5.93
C VAL A 258 14.11 -3.91 -5.74
N ALA A 259 13.06 -3.34 -6.31
CA ALA A 259 11.72 -3.88 -6.23
C ALA A 259 11.49 -4.92 -7.34
N LEU A 260 10.92 -6.08 -6.98
CA LEU A 260 10.61 -7.14 -7.94
C LEU A 260 9.12 -7.19 -8.23
N THR A 261 8.80 -7.25 -9.52
CA THR A 261 7.47 -7.67 -9.98
C THR A 261 7.57 -9.12 -10.45
N ILE A 262 6.95 -10.04 -9.69
CA ILE A 262 6.90 -11.46 -10.02
C ILE A 262 5.50 -11.80 -10.54
N ALA A 263 5.44 -12.35 -11.74
CA ALA A 263 4.23 -12.80 -12.42
C ALA A 263 4.45 -14.19 -13.01
N GLU A 264 3.45 -15.06 -12.95
CA GLU A 264 3.50 -16.42 -13.53
C GLU A 264 4.73 -17.26 -13.08
N GLY A 265 5.21 -17.00 -11.86
CA GLY A 265 6.38 -17.69 -11.29
C GLY A 265 7.73 -17.25 -11.83
N ARG A 266 7.82 -16.10 -12.52
CA ARG A 266 9.06 -15.48 -12.99
C ARG A 266 9.11 -13.98 -12.70
N ILE A 267 10.30 -13.41 -12.67
CA ILE A 267 10.52 -11.97 -12.50
C ILE A 267 10.21 -11.27 -13.83
N ALA A 268 9.13 -10.49 -13.85
CA ALA A 268 8.65 -9.75 -15.03
C ALA A 268 9.17 -8.31 -15.07
N ALA A 269 9.47 -7.71 -13.91
CA ALA A 269 10.14 -6.41 -13.86
C ALA A 269 11.04 -6.28 -12.63
N ILE A 270 12.08 -5.47 -12.78
CA ILE A 270 13.03 -5.11 -11.74
C ILE A 270 13.18 -3.58 -11.76
N ASP A 271 12.77 -2.91 -10.70
CA ASP A 271 12.89 -1.46 -10.58
C ASP A 271 13.95 -1.13 -9.52
N ALA A 272 15.03 -0.46 -9.92
CA ALA A 272 16.13 -0.07 -9.04
C ALA A 272 16.01 1.41 -8.64
N ILE A 273 15.86 1.64 -7.34
CA ILE A 273 15.60 2.94 -6.73
C ILE A 273 16.80 3.29 -5.86
N ALA A 274 17.44 4.42 -6.14
CA ALA A 274 18.55 4.95 -5.35
C ALA A 274 18.41 6.45 -5.07
N ASP A 275 17.38 7.11 -5.60
CA ASP A 275 17.03 8.48 -5.26
C ASP A 275 16.72 8.61 -3.75
N PRO A 276 17.47 9.43 -2.99
CA PRO A 276 17.28 9.58 -1.55
C PRO A 276 15.85 9.98 -1.16
N ASP A 277 15.23 10.88 -1.92
CA ASP A 277 13.88 11.38 -1.61
C ASP A 277 12.83 10.27 -1.78
N HIS A 278 13.04 9.38 -2.75
CA HIS A 278 12.22 8.18 -2.90
C HIS A 278 12.51 7.15 -1.81
N LEU A 279 13.78 6.90 -1.49
CA LEU A 279 14.16 5.92 -0.47
C LEU A 279 13.55 6.23 0.90
N GLU A 280 13.47 7.51 1.28
CA GLU A 280 12.83 7.95 2.53
C GLU A 280 11.31 7.65 2.58
N GLN A 281 10.67 7.49 1.43
CA GLN A 281 9.23 7.24 1.33
C GLN A 281 8.87 5.75 1.22
N LEU A 282 9.86 4.87 1.08
CA LEU A 282 9.66 3.43 0.97
C LEU A 282 9.52 2.78 2.35
N ASP A 283 8.49 1.95 2.52
CA ASP A 283 8.36 1.08 3.68
C ASP A 283 9.08 -0.24 3.37
N TYR A 284 10.07 -0.62 4.17
CA TYR A 284 10.77 -1.88 3.97
C TYR A 284 11.03 -2.63 5.27
N SER A 285 11.13 -3.95 5.16
CA SER A 285 11.49 -4.85 6.26
C SER A 285 12.37 -5.97 5.74
N ILE A 286 13.61 -6.02 6.22
CA ILE A 286 14.56 -7.08 5.83
C ILE A 286 14.03 -8.42 6.35
N LEU A 287 13.93 -9.38 5.44
CA LEU A 287 13.63 -10.77 5.78
C LEU A 287 14.95 -11.41 6.21
N ARG A 288 15.17 -11.44 7.53
CA ARG A 288 16.23 -12.25 8.13
C ARG A 288 15.76 -13.70 8.14
N ASP A 289 16.68 -14.62 7.86
CA ASP A 289 16.46 -16.06 8.03
C ASP A 289 16.09 -16.42 9.47
#